data_AF-A0A422MQP6-F1
#
_entry.id   AF-A0A422MQP6-F1
#
_cell.length_a   1.000
_cell.length_b   1.000
_cell.length_c   1.000
_cell.angle_alpha   90.00
_cell.angle_beta   90.00
_cell.angle_gamma   90.00
#
_symmetry.space_group_name_H-M   'P 1'
#
loop_
_entity.id
_entity.type
_entity.pdbx_description
1 polymer ?
#
loop_
_entity_poly.entity_id
_entity_poly.type
_entity_poly.pdbx_seq_one_letter_code
_entity_poly.pdbx_strand_id
1 'polypeptide(L)'
;MWDYGNVYGFVNYAFTLVATVLIHQAPKGSAPLLFAGREDDDSIKFVGLAYTAEMKWETVFNGTAAAPNGSWEPGKHYQVALVLQGNKGSVYVDGELVGSSEALPTLEARNYEISHFYFGAGEGGRVAVTDVLLYNRPLSATEPKLENDTSDSGSDDSSEADSSMRADVSRVLLLLLLLGLWGFAALS
;
A
#
# COMPACT_ATOMS: atom_id res chain seq x y z
N MET A 1 14.14 31.62 14.20
CA MET A 1 14.51 31.04 12.89
C MET A 1 13.32 30.21 12.47
N TRP A 2 12.62 30.62 11.42
CA TRP A 2 11.38 29.98 11.00
C TRP A 2 11.75 28.69 10.29
N ASP A 3 11.43 27.56 10.91
CA ASP A 3 11.59 26.26 10.28
C ASP A 3 10.52 26.14 9.21
N TYR A 4 10.93 25.97 7.95
CA TYR A 4 10.00 25.81 6.84
C TYR A 4 9.15 24.58 7.15
N GLY A 5 7.86 24.80 7.42
CA GLY A 5 6.94 23.77 7.87
C GLY A 5 7.03 22.52 7.01
N ASN A 6 7.56 21.44 7.59
CA ASN A 6 7.63 20.14 6.94
C ASN A 6 6.20 19.64 6.72
N VAL A 7 5.66 19.91 5.52
CA VAL A 7 4.31 19.51 5.08
C VAL A 7 4.06 18.00 5.18
N TYR A 8 5.13 17.20 5.28
CA TYR A 8 5.07 15.75 5.42
C TYR A 8 5.55 15.25 6.79
N GLY A 9 5.70 16.11 7.80
CA GLY A 9 6.15 15.71 9.14
C GLY A 9 5.30 14.59 9.78
N PHE A 10 4.05 14.44 9.34
CA PHE A 10 3.16 13.35 9.77
C PHE A 10 3.74 11.95 9.48
N VAL A 11 4.53 11.78 8.41
CA VAL A 11 5.10 10.47 8.02
C VAL A 11 6.03 9.92 9.08
N ASN A 12 6.56 10.77 9.96
CA ASN A 12 7.38 10.36 11.10
C ASN A 12 6.58 9.66 12.21
N TYR A 13 5.25 9.77 12.20
CA TYR A 13 4.37 9.26 13.25
C TYR A 13 3.34 8.26 12.72
N ALA A 14 2.68 8.58 11.60
CA ALA A 14 1.69 7.69 11.01
C ALA A 14 1.46 8.00 9.54
N PHE A 15 1.39 6.96 8.70
CA PHE A 15 1.02 7.08 7.30
C PHE A 15 0.51 5.76 6.74
N THR A 16 -0.13 5.82 5.57
CA THR A 16 -0.26 4.67 4.69
C THR A 16 0.23 5.04 3.30
N LEU A 17 1.15 4.26 2.75
CA LEU A 17 1.61 4.38 1.37
C LEU A 17 1.09 3.18 0.60
N VAL A 18 0.30 3.43 -0.45
CA VAL A 18 -0.22 2.39 -1.35
C VAL A 18 0.40 2.59 -2.73
N ALA A 19 0.76 1.49 -3.40
CA ALA A 19 1.20 1.51 -4.79
C ALA A 19 0.80 0.21 -5.49
N THR A 20 0.55 0.30 -6.80
CA THR A 20 0.45 -0.87 -7.66
C THR A 20 1.84 -1.17 -8.22
N VAL A 21 2.28 -2.42 -8.12
CA VAL A 21 3.59 -2.87 -8.60
C VAL A 21 3.45 -4.02 -9.58
N LEU A 22 4.25 -4.00 -10.64
CA LEU A 22 4.38 -5.06 -11.62
C LEU A 22 5.84 -5.49 -11.68
N ILE A 23 6.13 -6.73 -11.31
CA ILE A 23 7.48 -7.27 -11.33
C ILE A 23 7.70 -7.97 -12.67
N HIS A 24 8.57 -7.45 -13.52
CA HIS A 24 8.89 -8.05 -14.81
C HIS A 24 10.04 -9.07 -14.72
N GLN A 25 11.01 -8.81 -13.86
CA GLN A 25 12.22 -9.63 -13.74
C GLN A 25 12.66 -9.71 -12.28
N ALA A 26 13.03 -10.92 -11.86
CA ALA A 26 13.59 -11.19 -10.55
C ALA A 26 14.92 -10.45 -10.35
N PRO A 27 15.23 -9.98 -9.12
CA PRO A 27 16.53 -9.42 -8.81
C PRO A 27 17.59 -10.52 -8.71
N LYS A 28 18.87 -10.15 -8.61
CA LYS A 28 19.97 -11.12 -8.40
C LYS A 28 19.99 -11.75 -6.99
N GLY A 29 19.29 -11.16 -6.03
CA GLY A 29 19.23 -11.57 -4.62
C GLY A 29 17.95 -11.04 -3.97
N SER A 30 18.04 -10.43 -2.79
CA SER A 30 16.94 -9.59 -2.26
C SER A 30 17.12 -8.15 -2.74
N ALA A 31 16.04 -7.54 -3.23
CA ALA A 31 16.07 -6.16 -3.69
C ALA A 31 14.91 -5.35 -3.10
N PRO A 32 15.12 -4.04 -2.87
CA PRO A 32 14.06 -3.20 -2.37
C PRO A 32 12.97 -3.00 -3.43
N LEU A 33 11.69 -3.10 -3.03
CA LEU A 33 10.53 -2.84 -3.88
C LEU A 33 9.85 -1.54 -3.51
N LEU A 34 9.42 -1.42 -2.24
CA LEU A 34 8.73 -0.27 -1.71
C LEU A 34 9.15 0.00 -0.27
N PHE A 35 9.68 1.18 0.03
CA PHE A 35 10.24 1.51 1.35
C PHE A 35 9.92 2.92 1.81
N ALA A 36 9.80 3.10 3.11
CA ALA A 36 9.82 4.37 3.81
C ALA A 36 10.99 4.38 4.78
N GLY A 37 11.81 5.44 4.76
CA GLY A 37 12.94 5.52 5.67
C GLY A 37 13.89 6.67 5.39
N ARG A 38 15.06 6.54 5.99
CA ARG A 38 16.25 7.34 5.70
C ARG A 38 17.29 6.39 5.13
N GLU A 39 18.02 6.84 4.12
CA GLU A 39 19.23 6.18 3.65
C GLU A 39 20.35 6.41 4.66
N ASP A 40 20.93 5.34 5.16
CA ASP A 40 22.14 5.38 5.97
C ASP A 40 23.04 4.20 5.61
N ASP A 41 24.35 4.47 5.42
CA ASP A 41 25.42 3.50 5.12
C ASP A 41 24.92 2.21 4.42
N ASP A 42 24.45 2.36 3.17
CA ASP A 42 23.95 1.31 2.26
C ASP A 42 22.57 0.67 2.58
N SER A 43 21.77 1.23 3.49
CA SER A 43 20.42 0.73 3.77
C SER A 43 19.36 1.83 3.98
N ILE A 44 18.26 1.77 3.22
CA ILE A 44 17.08 2.66 3.35
C ILE A 44 15.90 1.90 3.95
N LYS A 45 15.83 1.65 5.27
CA LYS A 45 14.81 0.67 5.72
C LYS A 45 14.23 0.96 7.12
N PHE A 46 13.26 1.87 7.23
CA PHE A 46 12.43 1.92 8.44
C PHE A 46 11.25 0.93 8.34
N VAL A 47 10.40 1.08 7.33
CA VAL A 47 9.33 0.11 7.00
C VAL A 47 9.36 -0.13 5.50
N GLY A 48 9.33 -1.38 5.05
CA GLY A 48 9.24 -1.66 3.63
C GLY A 48 9.10 -3.13 3.26
N LEU A 49 8.96 -3.33 1.95
CA LEU A 49 8.82 -4.60 1.29
C LEU A 49 9.95 -4.76 0.27
N ALA A 50 10.69 -5.84 0.39
CA ALA A 50 11.63 -6.35 -0.59
C ALA A 50 11.06 -7.60 -1.27
N TYR A 51 11.70 -7.99 -2.38
CA TYR A 51 11.35 -9.15 -3.17
C TYR A 51 12.62 -9.90 -3.57
N THR A 52 12.60 -11.22 -3.51
CA THR A 52 13.80 -12.06 -3.67
C THR A 52 13.86 -12.81 -4.99
N ALA A 53 15.06 -13.23 -5.41
CA ALA A 53 15.28 -14.09 -6.57
C ALA A 53 14.47 -15.40 -6.54
N GLU A 54 14.18 -15.91 -5.34
CA GLU A 54 13.38 -17.12 -5.07
C GLU A 54 11.87 -16.85 -5.09
N MET A 55 11.44 -15.71 -5.62
CA MET A 55 10.03 -15.35 -5.77
C MET A 55 9.29 -15.21 -4.44
N LYS A 56 9.97 -14.71 -3.41
CA LYS A 56 9.39 -14.47 -2.08
C LYS A 56 9.35 -13.00 -1.73
N TRP A 57 8.37 -12.63 -0.90
CA TRP A 57 8.33 -11.33 -0.26
C TRP A 57 9.17 -11.34 1.01
N GLU A 58 9.90 -10.26 1.25
CA GLU A 58 10.70 -10.07 2.45
C GLU A 58 10.33 -8.71 3.05
N THR A 59 9.71 -8.71 4.24
CA THR A 59 9.39 -7.46 4.93
C THR A 59 10.58 -6.99 5.74
N VAL A 60 10.75 -5.67 5.86
CA VAL A 60 11.86 -5.09 6.62
C VAL A 60 11.32 -4.04 7.58
N PHE A 61 11.74 -4.18 8.83
CA PHE A 61 11.37 -3.30 9.94
C PHE A 61 12.64 -2.88 10.67
N ASN A 62 12.89 -1.57 10.74
CA ASN A 62 14.07 -0.97 11.38
C ASN A 62 15.39 -1.65 10.97
N GLY A 63 15.64 -1.73 9.65
CA GLY A 63 16.83 -2.34 9.06
C GLY A 63 16.84 -3.87 9.07
N THR A 64 15.93 -4.52 9.79
CA THR A 64 15.94 -5.97 9.98
C THR A 64 14.94 -6.64 9.06
N ALA A 65 15.43 -7.50 8.17
CA ALA A 65 14.60 -8.34 7.32
C ALA A 65 13.97 -9.47 8.13
N ALA A 66 12.66 -9.70 7.95
CA ALA A 66 11.96 -10.84 8.48
C ALA A 66 12.12 -12.07 7.57
N ALA A 67 11.79 -13.25 8.09
CA ALA A 67 11.73 -14.46 7.25
C ALA A 67 10.77 -14.23 6.07
N PRO A 68 11.12 -14.67 4.85
CA PRO A 68 10.26 -14.45 3.69
C PRO A 68 8.88 -15.08 3.88
N ASN A 69 7.82 -14.35 3.51
CA ASN A 69 6.44 -14.77 3.72
C ASN A 69 5.59 -14.51 2.47
N GLY A 70 4.85 -15.50 1.98
CA GLY A 70 4.14 -15.40 0.70
C GLY A 70 5.08 -15.46 -0.52
N SER A 71 4.48 -15.39 -1.70
CA SER A 71 5.20 -15.49 -2.98
C SER A 71 4.75 -14.40 -3.94
N TRP A 72 5.61 -14.08 -4.89
CA TRP A 72 5.32 -13.20 -6.02
C TRP A 72 5.59 -13.91 -7.35
N GLU A 73 5.02 -13.40 -8.44
CA GLU A 73 5.13 -13.97 -9.78
C GLU A 73 5.44 -12.89 -10.80
N PRO A 74 6.32 -13.17 -11.78
CA PRO A 74 6.65 -12.21 -12.82
C PRO A 74 5.42 -11.96 -13.73
N GLY A 75 5.20 -10.70 -14.10
CA GLY A 75 4.09 -10.29 -14.96
C GLY A 75 2.75 -10.11 -14.25
N LYS A 76 2.69 -10.33 -12.92
CA LYS A 76 1.49 -10.09 -12.12
C LYS A 76 1.54 -8.71 -11.45
N HIS A 77 0.39 -8.03 -11.43
CA HIS A 77 0.20 -6.80 -10.66
C HIS A 77 -0.12 -7.14 -9.21
N TYR A 78 0.43 -6.34 -8.30
CA TYR A 78 0.17 -6.43 -6.87
C TYR A 78 -0.13 -5.04 -6.31
N GLN A 79 -1.12 -4.93 -5.44
CA GLN A 79 -1.30 -3.74 -4.64
C GLN A 79 -0.51 -3.89 -3.33
N VAL A 80 0.48 -3.04 -3.10
CA VAL A 80 1.29 -3.04 -1.89
C VAL A 80 0.89 -1.87 -1.01
N ALA A 81 0.71 -2.10 0.30
CA ALA A 81 0.51 -1.05 1.28
C ALA A 81 1.54 -1.14 2.42
N LEU A 82 2.22 -0.03 2.70
CA LEU A 82 3.03 0.16 3.90
C LEU A 82 2.23 1.01 4.89
N VAL A 83 2.07 0.55 6.12
CA VAL A 83 1.35 1.28 7.17
C VAL A 83 2.28 1.51 8.35
N LEU A 84 2.37 2.76 8.79
CA LEU A 84 2.98 3.15 10.05
C LEU A 84 1.91 3.74 10.96
N GLN A 85 1.87 3.30 12.21
CA GLN A 85 1.01 3.83 13.25
C GLN A 85 1.76 3.91 14.58
N GLY A 86 2.33 5.08 14.88
CA GLY A 86 3.18 5.27 16.05
C GLY A 86 4.43 4.41 15.96
N ASN A 87 4.53 3.42 16.84
CA ASN A 87 5.63 2.45 16.89
C ASN A 87 5.28 1.12 16.20
N LYS A 88 4.17 1.05 15.45
CA LYS A 88 3.73 -0.16 14.76
C LYS A 88 3.87 -0.01 13.26
N GLY A 89 4.48 -1.01 12.62
CA GLY A 89 4.61 -1.09 11.18
C GLY A 89 3.90 -2.33 10.65
N SER A 90 3.25 -2.22 9.50
CA SER A 90 2.69 -3.39 8.80
C SER A 90 2.79 -3.23 7.28
N VAL A 91 2.84 -4.37 6.60
CA VAL A 91 2.97 -4.45 5.15
C VAL A 91 1.92 -5.41 4.62
N TYR A 92 1.16 -4.95 3.64
CA TYR A 92 0.11 -5.71 2.98
C TYR A 92 0.42 -5.88 1.49
N VAL A 93 0.06 -7.03 0.94
CA VAL A 93 0.07 -7.31 -0.50
C VAL A 93 -1.31 -7.85 -0.88
N ASP A 94 -1.98 -7.19 -1.81
CA ASP A 94 -3.36 -7.47 -2.24
C ASP A 94 -4.37 -7.50 -1.07
N GLY A 95 -4.12 -6.70 -0.02
CA GLY A 95 -4.94 -6.64 1.19
C GLY A 95 -4.57 -7.67 2.27
N GLU A 96 -3.69 -8.63 1.96
CA GLU A 96 -3.25 -9.67 2.90
C GLU A 96 -2.01 -9.21 3.68
N LEU A 97 -1.98 -9.46 4.99
CA LEU A 97 -0.86 -9.10 5.85
C LEU A 97 0.35 -10.00 5.56
N VAL A 98 1.43 -9.41 5.05
CA VAL A 98 2.68 -10.13 4.76
C VAL A 98 3.67 -10.03 5.93
N GLY A 99 3.61 -8.96 6.71
CA GLY A 99 4.42 -8.82 7.92
C GLY A 99 4.04 -7.60 8.76
N SER A 100 4.39 -7.66 10.05
CA SER A 100 4.15 -6.57 10.99
C SER A 100 5.22 -6.52 12.08
N SER A 101 5.40 -5.35 12.67
CA SER A 101 6.21 -5.10 13.86
C SER A 101 5.43 -4.22 14.82
N GLU A 102 5.35 -4.64 16.08
CA GLU A 102 4.65 -3.90 17.14
C GLU A 102 5.56 -2.97 17.95
N ALA A 103 6.87 -2.96 17.65
CA ALA A 103 7.90 -2.33 18.49
C ALA A 103 9.00 -1.64 17.67
N LEU A 104 8.62 -0.85 16.66
CA LEU A 104 9.54 0.06 15.98
C LEU A 104 9.97 1.20 16.91
N PRO A 105 11.20 1.74 16.78
CA PRO A 105 11.61 2.90 17.55
C PRO A 105 10.78 4.13 17.15
N THR A 106 10.37 4.92 18.14
CA THR A 106 9.69 6.20 17.94
C THR A 106 10.64 7.23 17.30
N LEU A 107 10.11 8.36 16.84
CA LEU A 107 10.94 9.45 16.28
C LEU A 107 12.07 9.87 17.23
N GLU A 108 11.76 10.02 18.53
CA GLU A 108 12.73 10.38 19.56
C GLU A 108 13.81 9.31 19.74
N ALA A 109 13.41 8.02 19.75
CA ALA A 109 14.33 6.91 19.97
C ALA A 109 15.23 6.62 18.74
N ARG A 110 14.68 6.77 17.52
CA ARG A 110 15.43 6.51 16.29
C ARG A 110 16.38 7.66 15.91
N ASN A 111 16.13 8.87 16.41
CA ASN A 111 16.97 10.06 16.21
C ASN A 111 17.20 10.45 14.73
N TYR A 112 16.22 10.17 13.87
CA TYR A 112 16.18 10.63 12.48
C TYR A 112 14.74 10.71 11.96
N GLU A 113 14.53 11.52 10.92
CA GLU A 113 13.25 11.59 10.20
C GLU A 113 13.24 10.66 8.99
N ILE A 114 12.06 10.20 8.60
CA ILE A 114 11.87 9.59 7.28
C ILE A 114 12.04 10.70 6.26
N SER A 115 13.04 10.57 5.39
CA SER A 115 13.38 11.61 4.42
C SER A 115 12.82 11.34 3.03
N HIS A 116 12.57 10.08 2.67
CA HIS A 116 12.02 9.72 1.38
C HIS A 116 11.29 8.36 1.39
N PHE A 117 10.48 8.17 0.35
CA PHE A 117 9.96 6.88 -0.05
C PHE A 117 10.77 6.36 -1.24
N TYR A 118 11.16 5.09 -1.18
CA TYR A 118 11.91 4.43 -2.25
C TYR A 118 10.99 3.47 -3.01
N PHE A 119 11.10 3.52 -4.33
CA PHE A 119 10.41 2.67 -5.29
C PHE A 119 11.46 2.11 -6.25
N GLY A 120 11.60 0.79 -6.33
CA GLY A 120 12.68 0.26 -7.15
C GLY A 120 12.70 -1.25 -7.33
N ALA A 121 13.77 -1.71 -7.97
CA ALA A 121 13.93 -3.09 -8.38
C ALA A 121 15.29 -3.69 -8.01
N GLY A 122 16.24 -2.89 -7.50
CA GLY A 122 17.62 -3.32 -7.26
C GLY A 122 18.36 -3.81 -8.52
N GLU A 123 19.57 -4.34 -8.33
CA GLU A 123 20.39 -4.80 -9.45
C GLU A 123 19.80 -6.04 -10.14
N GLY A 124 19.64 -5.96 -11.46
CA GLY A 124 19.12 -7.05 -12.30
C GLY A 124 17.61 -7.24 -12.22
N GLY A 125 16.93 -6.58 -11.29
CA GLY A 125 15.46 -6.58 -11.22
C GLY A 125 14.84 -5.56 -12.16
N ARG A 126 13.58 -5.78 -12.54
CA ARG A 126 12.80 -4.83 -13.33
C ARG A 126 11.38 -4.76 -12.79
N VAL A 127 10.97 -3.59 -12.36
CA VAL A 127 9.66 -3.32 -11.76
C VAL A 127 9.05 -2.07 -12.39
N ALA A 128 7.74 -2.07 -12.61
CA ALA A 128 6.95 -0.87 -12.82
C ALA A 128 6.13 -0.58 -11.57
N VAL A 129 6.04 0.70 -11.18
CA VAL A 129 5.24 1.17 -10.05
C VAL A 129 4.29 2.24 -10.53
N THR A 130 3.00 2.08 -10.27
CA THR A 130 1.93 3.02 -10.64
C THR A 130 1.01 3.30 -9.45
N ASP A 131 0.14 4.30 -9.60
CA ASP A 131 -0.96 4.59 -8.67
C ASP A 131 -0.50 4.76 -7.20
N VAL A 132 0.57 5.54 -7.01
CA VAL A 132 1.15 5.80 -5.69
C VAL A 132 0.29 6.81 -4.93
N LEU A 133 -0.21 6.39 -3.76
CA LEU A 133 -1.09 7.17 -2.89
C LEU A 133 -0.49 7.24 -1.48
N LEU A 134 -0.39 8.45 -0.92
CA LEU A 134 0.09 8.68 0.45
C LEU A 134 -1.03 9.28 1.31
N TYR A 135 -1.35 8.59 2.39
CA TYR A 135 -2.34 9.00 3.38
C TYR A 135 -1.65 9.41 4.69
N ASN A 136 -2.15 10.48 5.31
CA ASN A 136 -1.69 10.97 6.62
C ASN A 136 -2.32 10.22 7.81
N ARG A 137 -2.81 9.01 7.57
CA ARG A 137 -3.45 8.15 8.57
C ARG A 137 -3.20 6.68 8.23
N PRO A 138 -3.24 5.77 9.21
CA PRO A 138 -3.31 4.34 8.93
C PRO A 138 -4.66 4.00 8.28
N LEU A 139 -4.65 3.19 7.24
CA LEU A 139 -5.84 2.61 6.64
C LEU A 139 -6.04 1.18 7.18
N SER A 140 -7.30 0.79 7.41
CA SER A 140 -7.62 -0.61 7.75
C SER A 140 -7.57 -1.48 6.50
N ALA A 141 -7.18 -2.75 6.62
CA ALA A 141 -7.07 -3.72 5.52
C ALA A 141 -8.36 -3.96 4.68
N THR A 142 -9.48 -3.32 5.03
CA THR A 142 -10.81 -3.50 4.41
C THR A 142 -11.23 -2.34 3.49
N GLU A 143 -10.32 -1.46 3.07
CA GLU A 143 -10.66 -0.47 2.04
C GLU A 143 -10.73 -1.17 0.66
N PRO A 144 -11.83 -0.97 -0.12
CA PRO A 144 -12.12 -1.80 -1.28
C PRO A 144 -11.14 -1.54 -2.44
N LYS A 145 -10.63 -2.66 -2.95
CA LYS A 145 -9.74 -2.82 -4.10
C LYS A 145 -10.24 -2.05 -5.32
N LEU A 146 -9.38 -1.20 -5.89
CA LEU A 146 -9.60 -0.55 -7.17
C LEU A 146 -9.29 -1.56 -8.27
N GLU A 147 -10.31 -2.11 -8.94
CA GLU A 147 -10.11 -2.84 -10.18
C GLU A 147 -11.28 -2.63 -11.15
N ASN A 148 -10.89 -2.22 -12.36
CA ASN A 148 -11.69 -2.20 -13.57
C ASN A 148 -12.32 -3.57 -13.80
N ASP A 149 -13.57 -3.62 -14.25
CA ASP A 149 -13.85 -4.24 -15.54
C ASP A 149 -15.27 -3.91 -16.05
N THR A 150 -15.26 -3.43 -17.29
CA THR A 150 -16.17 -3.75 -18.39
C THR A 150 -17.38 -4.63 -18.06
N SER A 151 -18.56 -4.02 -18.20
CA SER A 151 -19.80 -4.56 -18.81
C SER A 151 -20.15 -6.03 -18.56
N ASP A 152 -21.28 -6.32 -17.92
CA ASP A 152 -22.61 -6.38 -18.56
C ASP A 152 -23.61 -7.20 -17.72
N SER A 153 -24.83 -6.66 -17.65
CA SER A 153 -26.16 -7.28 -17.52
C SER A 153 -26.42 -8.47 -16.58
N GLY A 154 -27.44 -8.31 -15.73
CA GLY A 154 -28.51 -9.33 -15.63
C GLY A 154 -29.10 -9.59 -14.24
N SER A 155 -30.09 -8.79 -13.86
CA SER A 155 -31.29 -9.15 -13.05
C SER A 155 -31.94 -10.45 -13.56
N ASP A 156 -32.70 -11.29 -12.86
CA ASP A 156 -33.35 -11.35 -11.54
C ASP A 156 -33.69 -12.85 -11.33
N ASP A 157 -33.94 -13.27 -10.09
CA ASP A 157 -35.23 -13.85 -9.64
C ASP A 157 -35.06 -14.80 -8.43
N SER A 158 -36.09 -14.75 -7.62
CA SER A 158 -36.31 -15.17 -6.24
C SER A 158 -36.47 -16.67 -5.99
N SER A 159 -36.10 -17.13 -4.78
CA SER A 159 -37.02 -17.81 -3.84
C SER A 159 -36.31 -18.27 -2.55
N GLU A 160 -37.08 -18.28 -1.47
CA GLU A 160 -36.76 -18.53 -0.06
C GLU A 160 -35.98 -19.82 0.29
N ALA A 161 -35.04 -19.72 1.24
CA ALA A 161 -35.02 -20.43 2.53
C ALA A 161 -33.63 -20.32 3.20
N ASP A 162 -33.63 -20.39 4.54
CA ASP A 162 -32.49 -20.54 5.46
C ASP A 162 -31.63 -19.30 5.74
N SER A 163 -31.93 -18.66 6.87
CA SER A 163 -31.17 -17.57 7.47
C SER A 163 -29.75 -18.02 7.83
N SER A 164 -28.84 -17.76 6.91
CA SER A 164 -27.40 -17.91 7.05
C SER A 164 -26.73 -16.65 6.48
N MET A 165 -25.95 -15.98 7.33
CA MET A 165 -24.91 -14.99 7.03
C MET A 165 -25.27 -13.63 6.38
N ARG A 166 -24.76 -12.58 7.05
CA ARG A 166 -24.06 -11.41 6.48
C ARG A 166 -24.79 -10.60 5.40
N ALA A 167 -25.35 -9.47 5.81
CA ALA A 167 -25.45 -8.28 4.95
C ALA A 167 -25.59 -7.02 5.81
N ASP A 168 -24.69 -6.06 5.62
CA ASP A 168 -25.03 -4.64 5.72
C ASP A 168 -24.21 -3.91 4.66
N VAL A 169 -24.67 -4.06 3.41
CA VAL A 169 -24.27 -3.20 2.30
C VAL A 169 -24.98 -1.87 2.51
N SER A 170 -24.29 -0.94 3.15
CA SER A 170 -24.88 0.30 3.63
C SER A 170 -25.32 1.19 2.47
N ARG A 171 -26.62 1.55 2.52
CA ARG A 171 -27.46 2.35 1.63
C ARG A 171 -26.97 3.76 1.26
N VAL A 172 -25.70 4.08 1.54
CA VAL A 172 -25.13 5.43 1.38
C VAL A 172 -24.79 5.72 -0.09
N LEU A 173 -24.51 4.71 -0.91
CA LEU A 173 -24.07 4.91 -2.29
C LEU A 173 -25.17 5.45 -3.23
N LEU A 174 -26.44 5.25 -2.86
CA LEU A 174 -27.58 5.61 -3.73
C LEU A 174 -27.91 7.11 -3.70
N LEU A 175 -27.45 7.85 -2.68
CA LEU A 175 -27.73 9.28 -2.54
C LEU A 175 -26.72 10.18 -3.28
N LEU A 176 -25.51 9.69 -3.58
CA LEU A 176 -24.46 10.51 -4.20
C LEU A 176 -24.52 10.53 -5.73
N LEU A 177 -25.32 9.67 -6.37
CA LEU A 177 -25.49 9.63 -7.82
C LEU A 177 -26.49 10.67 -8.39
N LEU A 178 -27.23 11.40 -7.55
CA LEU A 178 -28.24 12.37 -8.02
C LEU A 178 -27.76 13.83 -8.09
N LEU A 179 -26.58 14.17 -7.56
CA LEU A 179 -26.15 15.58 -7.42
C LEU A 179 -25.05 16.03 -8.40
N GLY A 180 -24.61 15.15 -9.31
CA GLY A 180 -23.50 15.43 -10.23
C GLY A 180 -23.87 15.74 -11.69
N LEU A 181 -25.15 15.64 -12.07
CA LEU A 181 -25.60 16.11 -13.38
C LEU A 181 -26.21 17.51 -13.21
N TRP A 182 -25.44 18.56 -13.53
CA TRP A 182 -25.90 19.84 -14.09
C TRP A 182 -24.67 20.70 -14.39
N GLY A 183 -24.47 21.08 -15.66
CA GLY A 183 -23.31 21.91 -16.03
C GLY A 183 -23.03 22.09 -17.52
N PHE A 184 -24.09 22.32 -18.31
CA PHE A 184 -24.17 23.10 -19.56
C PHE A 184 -23.15 22.98 -20.71
N ALA A 185 -23.73 22.82 -21.90
CA ALA A 185 -23.17 23.05 -23.23
C ALA A 185 -23.08 24.55 -23.62
N ALA A 186 -22.54 24.77 -24.83
CA ALA A 186 -22.46 26.01 -25.65
C ALA A 186 -21.19 26.85 -25.43
N LEU A 187 -20.59 27.51 -26.42
CA LEU A 187 -21.10 27.98 -27.70
C LEU A 187 -19.92 28.17 -28.70
N SER A 188 -20.28 28.12 -29.97
CA SER A 188 -19.53 28.40 -31.22
C SER A 188 -18.47 29.51 -31.17
#